data_AF-A0A7J3XCQ1-F1
#
_entry.id   AF-A0A7J3XCQ1-F1
#
_cell.length_a   1.000
_cell.length_b   1.000
_cell.length_c   1.000
_cell.angle_alpha   90.00
_cell.angle_beta   90.00
_cell.angle_gamma   90.00
#
_symmetry.space_group_name_H-M   'P 1'
#
loop_
_entity.id
_entity.type
_entity.pdbx_description
1 polymer ?
#
loop_
_entity_poly.entity_id
_entity_poly.type
_entity_poly.pdbx_seq_one_letter_code
_entity_poly.pdbx_strand_id
1 'polypeptide(L)'
;AHAGDLVKLGRRVAHEDVEMSLRRAALDWEYQVSRSYDPERATRIRSQFTGNLRSCTMCGQYCVFLLLEKYLSSRRVDREELLSKYGSGHLLEL
;
A
#
# COMPACT_ATOMS: atom_id res chain seq x y z
N ALA A 1 -10.92 14.47 -2.90
CA ALA A 1 -12.10 13.58 -2.91
C ALA A 1 -11.85 12.37 -2.02
N HIS A 2 -11.09 11.36 -2.51
CA HIS A 2 -10.87 10.07 -1.83
C HIS A 2 -10.58 10.13 -0.32
N ALA A 3 -9.64 10.97 0.14
CA ALA A 3 -9.33 11.06 1.56
C ALA A 3 -10.54 11.47 2.43
N GLY A 4 -11.43 12.34 1.92
CA GLY A 4 -12.67 12.69 2.61
C GLY A 4 -13.70 11.57 2.53
N ASP A 5 -13.76 10.86 1.40
CA ASP A 5 -14.64 9.71 1.22
C ASP A 5 -14.28 8.57 2.18
N LEU A 6 -12.99 8.35 2.43
CA LEU A 6 -12.50 7.37 3.38
C LEU A 6 -12.99 7.63 4.82
N VAL A 7 -13.04 8.90 5.24
CA VAL A 7 -13.57 9.29 6.57
C VAL A 7 -15.09 9.14 6.63
N LYS A 8 -15.78 9.53 5.55
CA LYS A 8 -17.24 9.59 5.47
C LYS A 8 -17.90 8.21 5.28
N LEU A 9 -17.30 7.38 4.43
CA LEU A 9 -17.85 6.11 3.95
C LEU A 9 -17.11 4.89 4.50
N GLY A 10 -15.92 5.11 5.07
CA GLY A 10 -15.16 4.11 5.80
C GLY A 10 -14.77 2.91 4.95
N ARG A 11 -14.99 1.72 5.50
CA ARG A 11 -14.64 0.43 4.90
C ARG A 11 -15.10 0.25 3.45
N ARG A 12 -16.24 0.85 3.06
CA ARG A 12 -16.81 0.74 1.70
C ARG A 12 -15.90 1.25 0.59
N VAL A 13 -15.03 2.22 0.90
CA VAL A 13 -14.10 2.81 -0.07
C VAL A 13 -12.64 2.48 0.23
N ALA A 14 -12.35 1.80 1.35
CA ALA A 14 -11.00 1.46 1.78
C ALA A 14 -10.34 0.31 0.99
N HIS A 15 -11.09 -0.38 0.13
CA HIS A 15 -10.61 -1.55 -0.60
C HIS A 15 -9.36 -1.26 -1.45
N GLU A 16 -9.31 -0.10 -2.10
CA GLU A 16 -8.17 0.27 -2.93
C GLU A 16 -6.92 0.58 -2.08
N ASP A 17 -7.08 1.26 -0.95
CA ASP A 17 -6.00 1.55 0.01
C ASP A 17 -5.43 0.28 0.63
N VAL A 18 -6.30 -0.66 1.03
CA VAL A 18 -5.90 -1.96 1.57
C VAL A 18 -5.14 -2.76 0.52
N GLU A 19 -5.64 -2.81 -0.72
CA GLU A 19 -4.96 -3.54 -1.79
C GLU A 19 -3.60 -2.92 -2.13
N MET A 20 -3.53 -1.60 -2.26
CA MET A 20 -2.26 -0.89 -2.43
C MET A 20 -1.27 -1.19 -1.30
N SER A 21 -1.76 -1.27 -0.06
CA SER A 21 -0.92 -1.58 1.12
C SER A 21 -0.39 -3.01 1.11
N LEU A 22 -1.22 -3.98 0.72
CA LEU A 22 -0.79 -5.38 0.53
C LEU A 22 0.29 -5.49 -0.57
N ARG A 23 0.11 -4.77 -1.67
CA ARG A 23 1.03 -4.76 -2.82
C ARG A 23 2.34 -4.06 -2.50
N ARG A 24 2.29 -3.00 -1.69
CA ARG A 24 3.49 -2.37 -1.09
C ARG A 24 4.27 -3.35 -0.23
N ALA A 25 3.59 -4.10 0.63
CA ALA A 25 4.24 -5.08 1.48
C ALA A 25 4.90 -6.22 0.68
N ALA A 26 4.30 -6.61 -0.45
CA ALA A 26 4.87 -7.58 -1.38
C ALA A 26 5.98 -7.02 -2.29
N LEU A 27 6.24 -5.70 -2.25
CA LEU A 27 7.12 -4.98 -3.18
C LEU A 27 6.71 -5.15 -4.66
N ASP A 28 5.41 -5.24 -4.93
CA ASP A 28 4.83 -5.32 -6.27
C ASP A 28 4.79 -3.91 -6.89
N TRP A 29 5.89 -3.51 -7.53
CA TRP A 29 6.06 -2.16 -8.08
C TRP A 29 5.18 -1.89 -9.30
N GLU A 30 4.96 -2.91 -10.13
CA GLU A 30 4.11 -2.81 -11.32
C GLU A 30 2.67 -2.46 -10.91
N TYR A 31 2.13 -3.19 -9.92
CA TYR A 31 0.80 -2.87 -9.39
C TYR A 31 0.77 -1.49 -8.74
N GLN A 32 1.74 -1.16 -7.88
CA GLN A 32 1.77 0.12 -7.17
C GLN A 32 1.80 1.32 -8.12
N VAL A 33 2.59 1.24 -9.19
CA VAL A 33 2.71 2.30 -10.19
C VAL A 33 1.44 2.40 -11.03
N SER A 34 0.95 1.28 -11.58
CA SER A 34 -0.24 1.26 -12.43
C SER A 34 -1.52 1.71 -11.71
N ARG A 35 -1.59 1.51 -10.38
CA ARG A 35 -2.72 1.91 -9.52
C ARG A 35 -2.49 3.22 -8.78
N SER A 36 -1.39 3.91 -9.03
CA SER A 36 -1.19 5.25 -8.50
C SER A 36 -2.05 6.27 -9.27
N TYR A 37 -2.37 7.40 -8.64
CA TYR A 37 -3.15 8.47 -9.28
C TYR A 37 -2.42 9.12 -10.48
N ASP A 38 -1.08 9.06 -10.49
CA ASP A 38 -0.23 9.59 -11.56
C ASP A 38 0.90 8.58 -11.84
N PRO A 39 0.64 7.55 -12.68
CA PRO A 39 1.60 6.49 -12.96
C PRO A 39 2.90 6.99 -13.59
N GLU A 40 2.83 8.02 -14.42
CA GLU A 40 4.01 8.60 -15.05
C GLU A 40 4.94 9.23 -14.01
N ARG A 41 4.39 10.05 -13.11
CA ARG A 41 5.16 10.65 -12.03
C ARG A 41 5.68 9.60 -11.05
N ALA A 42 4.88 8.60 -10.70
CA ALA A 42 5.31 7.50 -9.84
C ALA A 42 6.48 6.74 -10.46
N THR A 43 6.44 6.47 -11.77
CA THR A 43 7.53 5.86 -12.53
C THR A 43 8.80 6.72 -12.47
N ARG A 44 8.68 8.03 -12.77
CA ARG A 44 9.83 8.96 -12.73
C ARG A 44 10.49 9.01 -11.35
N ILE A 45 9.70 9.02 -10.27
CA ILE A 45 10.24 9.01 -8.90
C ILE A 45 10.93 7.67 -8.61
N ARG A 46 10.31 6.55 -8.99
CA ARG A 46 10.87 5.21 -8.78
C ARG A 46 12.21 5.03 -9.50
N SER A 47 12.32 5.55 -10.71
CA SER A 47 13.54 5.45 -11.54
C SER A 47 14.54 6.56 -11.33
N GLN A 48 14.29 7.51 -10.42
CA GLN A 48 15.13 8.69 -10.21
C GLN A 48 16.56 8.33 -9.80
N PHE A 49 16.72 7.24 -9.05
CA PHE A 49 18.01 6.79 -8.54
C PHE A 49 18.32 5.40 -9.07
N THR A 50 19.56 5.19 -9.51
CA THR A 50 20.03 3.92 -10.04
C THR A 50 20.23 2.90 -8.92
N GLY A 51 19.93 1.64 -9.21
CA GLY A 51 20.13 0.53 -8.28
C GLY A 51 19.21 -0.63 -8.63
N ASN A 52 19.79 -1.81 -8.88
CA ASN A 52 19.00 -3.03 -9.09
C ASN A 52 18.55 -3.59 -7.74
N LEU A 53 17.59 -2.91 -7.12
CA LEU A 53 17.04 -3.24 -5.82
C LEU A 53 15.58 -3.64 -5.95
N ARG A 54 15.21 -4.75 -5.32
CA ARG A 54 13.81 -5.15 -5.18
C ARG A 54 13.02 -4.18 -4.29
N SER A 55 13.67 -3.56 -3.31
CA SER A 55 13.13 -2.45 -2.51
C SER A 55 13.26 -1.10 -3.23
N CYS A 56 12.97 0.02 -2.56
CA CYS A 56 13.33 1.35 -3.04
C CYS A 56 14.73 1.78 -2.58
N THR A 57 15.24 2.85 -3.18
CA THR A 57 16.57 3.40 -2.86
C THR A 57 16.63 4.15 -1.53
N MET A 58 15.48 4.43 -0.90
CA MET A 58 15.42 5.17 0.37
C MET A 58 16.06 4.39 1.53
N CYS A 59 15.70 3.12 1.70
CA CYS A 59 16.27 2.24 2.75
C CYS A 59 17.22 1.18 2.17
N GLY A 60 17.18 0.96 0.86
CA GLY A 60 17.97 -0.06 0.17
C GLY A 60 17.76 -1.46 0.74
N GLN A 61 18.86 -2.14 1.04
CA GLN A 61 18.86 -3.50 1.59
C GLN A 61 18.21 -3.62 2.99
N TYR A 62 18.07 -2.51 3.71
CA TYR A 62 17.45 -2.48 5.04
C TYR A 62 15.95 -2.15 4.99
N CYS A 63 15.31 -2.34 3.84
CA CYS A 63 13.87 -2.17 3.70
C CYS A 63 13.11 -3.10 4.66
N VAL A 64 12.17 -2.52 5.41
CA VAL A 64 11.36 -3.27 6.37
C VAL A 64 10.63 -4.45 5.74
N PHE A 65 10.11 -4.33 4.53
CA PHE A 65 9.40 -5.43 3.87
C PHE A 65 10.31 -6.58 3.45
N LEU A 66 11.57 -6.30 3.08
CA LEU A 66 12.57 -7.36 2.84
C LEU A 66 12.92 -8.09 4.15
N LEU A 67 13.05 -7.35 5.25
CA LEU A 67 13.34 -7.94 6.56
C LEU A 67 12.17 -8.78 7.09
N LEU A 68 10.95 -8.26 6.98
CA LEU A 68 9.74 -8.98 7.38
C LEU A 68 9.56 -10.26 6.56
N GLU A 69 9.77 -10.22 5.25
CA GLU A 69 9.72 -11.44 4.44
C GLU A 69 10.80 -12.44 4.87
N LYS A 70 12.02 -11.99 5.15
CA LYS A 70 13.13 -12.86 5.56
C LYS A 70 12.90 -13.53 6.93
N TYR A 71 12.36 -12.79 7.90
CA TYR A 71 12.28 -13.23 9.30
C TYR A 71 10.88 -13.62 9.77
N LEU A 72 9.83 -13.22 9.06
CA LEU A 72 8.42 -13.39 9.43
C LEU A 72 7.58 -13.96 8.26
N SER A 73 8.18 -14.79 7.39
CA SER A 73 7.51 -15.38 6.22
C SER A 73 6.27 -16.23 6.54
N SER A 74 6.16 -16.72 7.77
CA SER A 74 4.98 -17.48 8.24
C SER A 74 3.77 -16.59 8.56
N ARG A 75 3.97 -15.28 8.74
CA ARG A 75 2.90 -14.35 9.05
C ARG A 75 2.13 -13.97 7.79
N ARG A 76 0.91 -14.48 7.67
CA ARG A 76 -0.02 -14.06 6.62
C ARG A 76 -0.74 -12.77 7.06
N VAL A 77 -0.85 -11.83 6.13
CA VAL A 77 -1.68 -10.64 6.31
C VAL A 77 -2.99 -10.88 5.57
N ASP A 78 -4.09 -10.88 6.30
CA ASP A 78 -5.41 -11.07 5.72
C ASP A 78 -6.04 -9.73 5.31
N ARG A 79 -6.63 -9.71 4.11
CA ARG A 79 -7.30 -8.51 3.57
C ARG A 79 -8.50 -8.13 4.42
N GLU A 80 -9.27 -9.12 4.86
CA GLU A 80 -10.48 -8.89 5.65
C GLU A 80 -10.12 -8.34 7.04
N GLU A 81 -9.07 -8.88 7.67
CA GLU A 81 -8.48 -8.30 8.88
C GLU A 81 -8.11 -6.82 8.67
N LEU A 82 -7.46 -6.46 7.56
CA LEU A 82 -7.11 -5.05 7.28
C LEU A 82 -8.33 -4.16 7.05
N LEU A 83 -9.32 -4.64 6.29
CA LEU A 83 -10.56 -3.91 6.03
C LEU A 83 -11.37 -3.67 7.31
N SER A 84 -11.33 -4.61 8.25
CA SER A 84 -12.02 -4.48 9.54
C SER A 84 -11.49 -3.32 10.41
N LYS A 85 -10.28 -2.81 10.12
CA LYS A 85 -9.71 -1.63 10.81
C LYS A 85 -10.35 -0.32 10.37
N TYR A 86 -11.07 -0.31 9.24
CA TYR A 86 -11.82 0.85 8.80
C TYR A 86 -13.23 0.78 9.38
N GLY A 87 -13.68 1.86 10.03
CA GLY A 87 -15.05 1.97 10.53
C GLY A 87 -16.11 2.01 9.43
N SER A 88 -17.39 2.09 9.80
CA SER A 88 -18.52 2.28 8.88
C SER A 88 -18.55 3.64 8.19
N GLY A 89 -17.79 4.61 8.72
CA GLY A 89 -17.73 5.99 8.25
C GLY A 89 -18.73 6.89 8.98
N HIS A 90 -18.36 8.16 9.15
CA HIS A 90 -19.10 9.11 10.02
C HIS A 90 -20.50 9.46 9.51
N LEU A 91 -20.81 9.25 8.22
CA LEU A 91 -22.14 9.54 7.66
C LEU A 91 -23.18 8.44 7.93
N LEU A 92 -22.81 7.34 8.57
CA LEU A 92 -23.73 6.26 8.96
C LEU A 92 -24.00 6.18 10.47
N GLU A 93 -23.35 7.03 11.26
CA GLU A 93 -23.62 7.18 12.70
C GLU A 93 -24.67 8.26 12.99
N LEU A 94 -25.21 8.89 11.94
CA LEU A 94 -26.32 9.85 11.94
C LEU A 94 -27.57 9.19 11.33
#